data_AF-A0A6A5VXI7-F1
#
_entry.id   AF-A0A6A5VXI7-F1
#
_cell.length_a   1.000
_cell.length_b   1.000
_cell.length_c   1.000
_cell.angle_alpha   90.00
_cell.angle_beta   90.00
_cell.angle_gamma   90.00
#
_symmetry.space_group_name_H-M   'P 1'
#
loop_
_entity.id
_entity.type
_entity.pdbx_description
1 polymer ?
#
loop_
_entity_poly.entity_id
_entity_poly.type
_entity_poly.pdbx_seq_one_letter_code
_entity_poly.pdbx_strand_id
1 'polypeptide(L)'
;MTLQHVSTGSSDEDAPGVDSSPLTSAPASEGEFPEENGSTIPLPVLPELFAENITAKALRTAQIALKALPNFFPEYVPQEVSHDGSYTLREAEFWTCGFFPGVLYTILERAVRFPQTLNLPPEINLMQFREQLLTLCRAWVEPLYAMDKRTDTHDIGFIIMPALQADWELFGNRRSLDSIARAARSLASRYVPSARAIRSWDLLKKKDIEILDQARNMIVIIDSVCNLDLLYYASHHLQEPALAEMATAHAETLLKSHLRPEKTSASHGSNVCYTGQWYSTCHVANIDPKSGALKRRLTAQGYSHESSWARGQAWGILGYAQTYMSTKDQRFLEASCGLAEYFLYRLETAPTCVIHGRYVPLWDFDAPVDDPGNIIRDSSAGVIAANGMLLLSQALAGFGQGLLASRFRGAAMVIVRDTLSFALAPEKAKLTWASNGYISAEDEAPGHKFEGILKYGTANNNEQARKRYANHGLVYGDYYLVQFGNRLMKMGLV
;
A
#
# COMPACT_ATOMS: atom_id res chain seq x y z
N MET A 1 12.34 17.34 -73.53
CA MET A 1 13.24 16.51 -74.36
C MET A 1 13.89 15.49 -73.43
N THR A 2 13.68 14.18 -73.58
CA THR A 2 14.22 13.30 -74.65
C THR A 2 15.72 13.08 -74.42
N LEU A 3 16.29 11.87 -74.27
CA LEU A 3 15.77 10.48 -74.16
C LEU A 3 16.93 9.58 -73.63
N GLN A 4 16.64 8.27 -73.47
CA GLN A 4 17.43 7.07 -73.82
C GLN A 4 17.40 6.02 -72.68
N HIS A 5 16.57 4.97 -72.80
CA HIS A 5 16.81 3.66 -73.48
C HIS A 5 17.44 2.63 -72.51
N VAL A 6 17.14 1.32 -72.50
CA VAL A 6 16.38 0.39 -73.36
C VAL A 6 15.88 -0.80 -72.46
N SER A 7 14.64 -1.31 -72.54
CA SER A 7 14.17 -2.58 -73.19
C SER A 7 14.88 -3.89 -72.75
N THR A 8 14.29 -5.11 -72.68
CA THR A 8 13.06 -5.73 -73.26
C THR A 8 12.72 -7.10 -72.64
N GLY A 9 11.45 -7.53 -72.71
CA GLY A 9 10.97 -8.94 -72.92
C GLY A 9 11.08 -9.94 -71.74
N SER A 10 10.32 -11.05 -71.62
CA SER A 10 9.18 -11.69 -72.37
C SER A 10 8.75 -12.98 -71.57
N SER A 11 7.67 -13.75 -71.79
CA SER A 11 6.54 -13.85 -72.76
C SER A 11 5.33 -14.59 -72.13
N ASP A 12 4.13 -14.43 -72.73
CA ASP A 12 3.19 -15.42 -73.33
C ASP A 12 3.42 -16.94 -73.10
N GLU A 13 2.44 -17.86 -73.19
CA GLU A 13 0.95 -17.90 -73.25
C GLU A 13 0.52 -19.39 -73.04
N ASP A 14 -0.77 -19.69 -72.73
CA ASP A 14 -1.60 -20.77 -73.35
C ASP A 14 -2.81 -21.25 -72.50
N ALA A 15 -3.92 -21.51 -73.19
CA ALA A 15 -5.19 -22.14 -72.74
C ALA A 15 -5.48 -23.38 -73.67
N PRO A 16 -6.69 -23.97 -73.89
CA PRO A 16 -8.06 -23.74 -73.36
C PRO A 16 -8.90 -25.04 -73.08
N GLY A 17 -10.23 -24.92 -72.86
CA GLY A 17 -11.22 -26.01 -73.15
C GLY A 17 -12.14 -26.51 -72.01
N VAL A 18 -13.19 -25.77 -71.63
CA VAL A 18 -14.65 -26.03 -71.88
C VAL A 18 -15.24 -27.43 -71.54
N ASP A 19 -16.16 -27.49 -70.56
CA ASP A 19 -17.50 -28.14 -70.68
C ASP A 19 -18.50 -27.59 -69.63
N SER A 20 -19.72 -28.13 -69.58
CA SER A 20 -21.01 -27.46 -69.36
C SER A 20 -21.62 -27.45 -67.94
N SER A 21 -22.64 -26.59 -67.77
CA SER A 21 -23.38 -26.26 -66.53
C SER A 21 -24.54 -27.24 -66.23
N PRO A 22 -25.47 -26.96 -65.26
CA PRO A 22 -25.38 -26.16 -64.03
C PRO A 22 -25.87 -26.96 -62.77
N LEU A 23 -25.56 -26.52 -61.54
CA LEU A 23 -26.43 -26.73 -60.36
C LEU A 23 -25.98 -25.92 -59.11
N THR A 24 -26.92 -25.10 -58.65
CA THR A 24 -27.07 -24.41 -57.35
C THR A 24 -26.17 -24.81 -56.15
N SER A 25 -25.42 -23.84 -55.61
CA SER A 25 -25.30 -23.59 -54.16
C SER A 25 -24.71 -22.19 -53.87
N ALA A 26 -25.00 -21.65 -52.67
CA ALA A 26 -24.59 -20.31 -52.20
C ALA A 26 -23.13 -20.31 -51.68
N PRO A 27 -22.45 -19.15 -51.58
CA PRO A 27 -21.04 -19.09 -51.19
C PRO A 27 -20.81 -19.52 -49.74
N ALA A 28 -19.66 -20.12 -49.47
CA ALA A 28 -19.22 -20.45 -48.13
C ALA A 28 -18.99 -19.16 -47.32
N SER A 29 -19.59 -19.09 -46.14
CA SER A 29 -19.40 -18.00 -45.18
C SER A 29 -17.98 -17.98 -44.65
N GLU A 30 -17.43 -16.77 -44.50
CA GLU A 30 -16.19 -16.53 -43.77
C GLU A 30 -16.30 -17.08 -42.33
N GLY A 31 -15.24 -17.71 -41.84
CA GLY A 31 -15.25 -18.35 -40.53
C GLY A 31 -15.29 -17.31 -39.40
N GLU A 32 -16.40 -17.28 -38.67
CA GLU A 32 -16.50 -16.54 -37.40
C GLU A 32 -15.46 -17.09 -36.41
N PHE A 33 -14.49 -16.26 -36.04
CA PHE A 33 -13.69 -16.50 -34.85
C PHE A 33 -14.58 -16.23 -33.62
N PRO A 34 -14.61 -17.11 -32.61
CA PRO A 34 -15.43 -16.85 -31.42
C PRO A 34 -14.94 -15.60 -30.71
N GLU A 35 -15.84 -14.65 -30.45
CA GLU A 35 -15.61 -13.64 -29.43
C GLU A 35 -15.46 -14.36 -28.08
N GLU A 36 -14.24 -14.42 -27.55
CA GLU A 36 -14.03 -14.78 -26.15
C GLU A 36 -14.64 -13.69 -25.26
N ASN A 37 -15.93 -13.84 -24.97
CA ASN A 37 -16.61 -13.10 -23.92
C ASN A 37 -15.78 -13.23 -22.64
N GLY A 38 -15.16 -12.11 -22.23
CA GLY A 38 -14.33 -12.00 -21.04
C GLY A 38 -15.15 -12.20 -19.78
N SER A 39 -15.47 -13.46 -19.48
CA SER A 39 -16.17 -13.91 -18.28
C SER A 39 -15.31 -13.61 -17.06
N THR A 40 -15.48 -12.39 -16.53
CA THR A 40 -14.94 -12.03 -15.22
C THR A 40 -15.70 -12.84 -14.18
N ILE A 41 -15.17 -14.02 -13.84
CA ILE A 41 -15.57 -14.76 -12.64
C ILE A 41 -15.54 -13.75 -11.48
N PRO A 42 -16.66 -13.54 -10.76
CA PRO A 42 -16.66 -12.64 -9.61
C PRO A 42 -15.60 -13.10 -8.62
N LEU A 43 -14.60 -12.26 -8.36
CA LEU A 43 -13.60 -12.53 -7.34
C LEU A 43 -14.34 -12.67 -6.01
N PRO A 44 -14.12 -13.75 -5.24
CA PRO A 44 -14.89 -14.00 -4.04
C PRO A 44 -14.70 -12.85 -3.06
N VAL A 45 -15.81 -12.33 -2.55
CA VAL A 45 -15.82 -11.37 -1.43
C VAL A 45 -15.08 -12.01 -0.26
N LEU A 46 -14.27 -11.23 0.44
CA LEU A 46 -13.53 -11.66 1.63
C LEU A 46 -14.30 -11.18 2.87
N PRO A 47 -15.27 -11.95 3.41
CA PRO A 47 -16.17 -11.50 4.46
C PRO A 47 -15.44 -11.12 5.75
N GLU A 48 -14.25 -11.67 5.99
CA GLU A 48 -13.41 -11.37 7.15
C GLU A 48 -12.98 -9.90 7.20
N LEU A 49 -12.91 -9.19 6.06
CA LEU A 49 -12.65 -7.74 6.00
C LEU A 49 -13.80 -6.89 6.59
N PHE A 50 -15.00 -7.48 6.67
CA PHE A 50 -16.25 -6.84 7.08
C PHE A 50 -16.85 -7.46 8.35
N ALA A 51 -16.17 -8.48 8.92
CA ALA A 51 -16.58 -9.14 10.14
C ALA A 51 -16.62 -8.15 11.33
N GLU A 52 -17.62 -8.32 12.20
CA GLU A 52 -17.83 -7.54 13.42
C GLU A 52 -16.55 -7.43 14.27
N ASN A 53 -15.78 -8.52 14.36
CA ASN A 53 -14.48 -8.61 15.02
C ASN A 53 -13.53 -7.44 14.72
N ILE A 54 -13.46 -6.99 13.46
CA ILE A 54 -12.62 -5.86 13.04
C ILE A 54 -13.03 -4.58 13.78
N THR A 55 -14.34 -4.33 13.82
CA THR A 55 -14.95 -3.16 14.46
C THR A 55 -14.86 -3.27 15.98
N ALA A 56 -15.15 -4.45 16.54
CA ALA A 56 -15.11 -4.72 17.97
C ALA A 56 -13.71 -4.52 18.56
N LYS A 57 -12.66 -5.05 17.90
CA LYS A 57 -11.26 -4.85 18.34
C LYS A 57 -10.84 -3.39 18.36
N ALA A 58 -11.14 -2.66 17.28
CA ALA A 58 -10.82 -1.24 17.16
C ALA A 58 -11.55 -0.41 18.23
N LEU A 59 -12.86 -0.65 18.43
CA LEU A 59 -13.66 0.02 19.46
C LEU A 59 -13.10 -0.26 20.87
N ARG A 60 -12.86 -1.53 21.21
CA ARG A 60 -12.33 -1.96 22.51
C ARG A 60 -11.00 -1.27 22.82
N THR A 61 -10.07 -1.33 21.87
CA THR A 61 -8.74 -0.70 22.03
C THR A 61 -8.88 0.81 22.20
N ALA A 62 -9.75 1.46 21.41
CA ALA A 62 -9.99 2.90 21.49
C ALA A 62 -10.61 3.34 22.83
N GLN A 63 -11.39 2.47 23.48
CA GLN A 63 -11.98 2.71 24.80
C GLN A 63 -10.97 2.45 25.93
N ILE A 64 -10.26 1.32 25.90
CA ILE A 64 -9.31 0.92 26.95
C ILE A 64 -8.08 1.83 26.99
N ALA A 65 -7.53 2.18 25.82
CA ALA A 65 -6.33 3.01 25.69
C ALA A 65 -6.62 4.51 25.76
N LEU A 66 -7.88 4.94 25.86
CA LEU A 66 -8.27 6.37 25.91
C LEU A 66 -7.56 7.13 27.05
N LYS A 67 -7.32 6.45 28.18
CA LYS A 67 -6.58 6.96 29.35
C LYS A 67 -5.10 7.30 29.09
N ALA A 68 -4.54 6.88 27.95
CA ALA A 68 -3.17 7.13 27.56
C ALA A 68 -3.01 8.41 26.70
N LEU A 69 -4.13 8.96 26.21
CA LEU A 69 -4.15 10.25 25.52
C LEU A 69 -3.86 11.41 26.49
N PRO A 70 -3.25 12.51 26.02
CA PRO A 70 -2.84 12.77 24.63
C PRO A 70 -1.48 12.15 24.26
N ASN A 71 -0.81 11.48 25.20
CA ASN A 71 0.64 11.23 25.12
C ASN A 71 1.03 9.96 24.35
N PHE A 72 0.20 8.91 24.36
CA PHE A 72 0.56 7.61 23.78
C PHE A 72 -0.53 6.99 22.90
N PHE A 73 -0.08 6.29 21.85
CA PHE A 73 -0.88 5.67 20.80
C PHE A 73 -0.51 4.18 20.60
N PRO A 74 -1.46 3.31 20.20
CA PRO A 74 -1.16 1.93 19.79
C PRO A 74 -0.11 1.85 18.67
N GLU A 75 0.97 1.09 18.88
CA GLU A 75 2.03 0.87 17.87
C GLU A 75 2.06 -0.59 17.39
N TYR A 76 2.32 -1.52 18.30
CA TYR A 76 2.47 -2.95 17.99
C TYR A 76 1.93 -3.85 19.10
N VAL A 77 1.57 -5.09 18.76
CA VAL A 77 1.14 -6.13 19.71
C VAL A 77 2.16 -7.28 19.71
N PRO A 78 2.88 -7.55 20.81
CA PRO A 78 3.76 -8.72 20.91
C PRO A 78 3.00 -10.04 20.80
N GLN A 79 3.67 -11.07 20.27
CA GLN A 79 3.18 -12.46 20.20
C GLN A 79 4.06 -13.40 21.04
N GLU A 80 4.83 -12.85 21.97
CA GLU A 80 5.51 -13.63 23.01
C GLU A 80 4.45 -14.24 23.94
N VAL A 81 4.63 -15.50 24.34
CA VAL A 81 3.64 -16.30 25.12
C VAL A 81 3.28 -15.65 26.47
N SER A 82 4.16 -14.80 27.01
CA SER A 82 3.97 -14.05 28.25
C SER A 82 3.19 -12.73 28.09
N HIS A 83 2.87 -12.29 26.87
CA HIS A 83 2.18 -11.02 26.64
C HIS A 83 0.66 -11.19 26.71
N ASP A 84 -0.04 -10.21 27.28
CA ASP A 84 -1.51 -10.23 27.44
C ASP A 84 -2.29 -9.94 26.14
N GLY A 85 -1.61 -9.90 24.99
CA GLY A 85 -2.19 -9.50 23.70
C GLY A 85 -2.63 -8.02 23.58
N SER A 86 -2.28 -7.12 24.51
CA SER A 86 -2.50 -5.68 24.33
C SER A 86 -1.48 -4.99 23.42
N TYR A 87 -1.83 -3.81 22.91
CA TYR A 87 -0.86 -2.95 22.25
C TYR A 87 0.20 -2.42 23.24
N THR A 88 1.47 -2.59 22.87
CA THR A 88 2.50 -1.65 23.33
C THR A 88 2.17 -0.28 22.75
N LEU A 89 2.06 0.72 23.64
CA LEU A 89 1.80 2.10 23.28
C LEU A 89 3.12 2.87 23.07
N ARG A 90 3.09 3.87 22.20
CA ARG A 90 4.24 4.68 21.80
C ARG A 90 3.88 6.16 21.81
N GLU A 91 4.88 7.01 22.02
CA GLU A 91 4.71 8.47 22.16
C GLU A 91 4.06 9.10 20.92
N ALA A 92 3.28 10.17 21.10
CA ALA A 92 2.59 10.87 20.02
C ALA A 92 3.53 11.40 18.92
N GLU A 93 4.80 11.66 19.25
CA GLU A 93 5.85 12.07 18.31
C GLU A 93 6.39 10.91 17.46
N PHE A 94 5.96 9.66 17.69
CA PHE A 94 6.38 8.53 16.87
C PHE A 94 5.54 8.39 15.60
N TRP A 95 6.18 8.01 14.49
CA TRP A 95 5.62 8.07 13.14
C TRP A 95 4.32 7.28 12.91
N THR A 96 4.02 6.29 13.78
CA THR A 96 2.84 5.44 13.65
C THR A 96 1.57 6.00 14.29
N CYS A 97 1.63 7.10 15.04
CA CYS A 97 0.52 7.58 15.85
C CYS A 97 -0.76 7.89 15.05
N GLY A 98 -0.64 8.26 13.77
CA GLY A 98 -1.78 8.53 12.89
C GLY A 98 -2.58 7.29 12.45
N PHE A 99 -1.98 6.09 12.47
CA PHE A 99 -2.63 4.89 11.91
C PHE A 99 -3.77 4.37 12.78
N PHE A 100 -3.67 4.38 14.11
CA PHE A 100 -4.77 3.91 14.97
C PHE A 100 -6.03 4.79 14.86
N PRO A 101 -5.92 6.14 14.96
CA PRO A 101 -7.02 7.03 14.59
C PRO A 101 -7.52 6.77 13.16
N GLY A 102 -6.61 6.49 12.22
CA GLY A 102 -6.95 6.11 10.84
C GLY A 102 -7.80 4.83 10.73
N VAL A 103 -7.57 3.81 11.55
CA VAL A 103 -8.45 2.62 11.62
C VAL A 103 -9.86 3.03 12.01
N LEU A 104 -10.01 3.85 13.06
CA LEU A 104 -11.31 4.31 13.54
C LEU A 104 -12.05 5.14 12.47
N TYR A 105 -11.35 6.08 11.82
CA TYR A 105 -11.93 6.87 10.72
C TYR A 105 -12.27 6.03 9.49
N THR A 106 -11.53 4.96 9.20
CA THR A 106 -11.84 4.06 8.08
C THR A 106 -13.11 3.23 8.38
N ILE A 107 -13.30 2.80 9.63
CA ILE A 107 -14.55 2.15 10.08
C ILE A 107 -15.71 3.16 10.07
N LEU A 108 -15.48 4.41 10.49
CA LEU A 108 -16.48 5.47 10.46
C LEU A 108 -16.88 5.85 9.02
N GLU A 109 -15.92 5.89 8.08
CA GLU A 109 -16.21 6.05 6.66
C GLU A 109 -17.12 4.93 6.16
N ARG A 110 -16.84 3.67 6.51
CA ARG A 110 -17.70 2.53 6.18
C ARG A 110 -19.09 2.69 6.78
N ALA A 111 -19.18 3.11 8.05
CA ALA A 111 -20.44 3.39 8.72
C ALA A 111 -21.26 4.47 8.01
N VAL A 112 -20.63 5.51 7.47
CA VAL A 112 -21.30 6.63 6.80
C VAL A 112 -21.63 6.32 5.34
N ARG A 113 -20.64 5.90 4.54
CA ARG A 113 -20.72 5.75 3.08
C ARG A 113 -21.22 4.37 2.61
N PHE A 114 -21.02 3.32 3.40
CA PHE A 114 -21.35 1.92 3.03
C PHE A 114 -22.02 1.13 4.18
N PRO A 115 -23.07 1.68 4.83
CA PRO A 115 -23.64 1.10 6.06
C PRO A 115 -24.12 -0.34 5.92
N GLN A 116 -24.53 -0.77 4.73
CA GLN A 116 -24.95 -2.15 4.43
C GLN A 116 -23.84 -3.20 4.59
N THR A 117 -22.58 -2.77 4.69
CA THR A 117 -21.41 -3.64 4.86
C THR A 117 -20.93 -3.74 6.31
N LEU A 118 -21.56 -3.02 7.24
CA LEU A 118 -21.31 -3.20 8.67
C LEU A 118 -22.17 -4.35 9.21
N ASN A 119 -21.50 -5.39 9.70
CA ASN A 119 -22.15 -6.38 10.54
C ASN A 119 -22.22 -5.85 11.99
N LEU A 120 -23.38 -5.28 12.35
CA LEU A 120 -23.70 -4.83 13.71
C LEU A 120 -24.74 -5.79 14.33
N PRO A 121 -24.61 -6.16 15.63
CA PRO A 121 -25.66 -6.87 16.36
C PRO A 121 -27.02 -6.15 16.28
N PRO A 122 -28.16 -6.85 16.19
CA PRO A 122 -29.49 -6.24 16.05
C PRO A 122 -29.88 -5.23 17.14
N GLU A 123 -29.32 -5.37 18.34
CA GLU A 123 -29.50 -4.47 19.47
C GLU A 123 -28.74 -3.13 19.34
N ILE A 124 -27.76 -3.02 18.43
CA ILE A 124 -26.95 -1.81 18.23
C ILE A 124 -27.51 -0.98 17.08
N ASN A 125 -28.04 0.21 17.41
CA ASN A 125 -28.51 1.15 16.40
C ASN A 125 -27.35 1.82 15.65
N LEU A 126 -27.40 1.81 14.32
CA LEU A 126 -26.39 2.40 13.45
C LEU A 126 -26.11 3.90 13.72
N MET A 127 -27.12 4.70 14.05
CA MET A 127 -26.93 6.13 14.33
C MET A 127 -26.15 6.35 15.61
N GLN A 128 -26.51 5.64 16.68
CA GLN A 128 -25.78 5.67 17.94
C GLN A 128 -24.36 5.14 17.80
N PHE A 129 -24.16 4.07 17.02
CA PHE A 129 -22.83 3.57 16.67
C PHE A 129 -21.99 4.63 15.96
N ARG A 130 -22.54 5.34 14.96
CA ARG A 130 -21.87 6.45 14.27
C ARG A 130 -21.51 7.59 15.22
N GLU A 131 -22.43 8.00 16.10
CA GLU A 131 -22.21 9.11 17.06
C GLU A 131 -21.12 8.77 18.08
N GLN A 132 -21.16 7.56 18.65
CA GLN A 132 -20.15 7.12 19.61
C GLN A 132 -18.78 6.89 18.94
N LEU A 133 -18.75 6.28 17.76
CA LEU A 133 -17.50 6.09 17.02
C LEU A 133 -16.90 7.44 16.59
N LEU A 134 -17.70 8.40 16.13
CA LEU A 134 -17.26 9.77 15.84
C LEU A 134 -16.69 10.46 17.08
N THR A 135 -17.29 10.25 18.25
CA THR A 135 -16.77 10.79 19.52
C THR A 135 -15.39 10.22 19.84
N LEU A 136 -15.19 8.91 19.67
CA LEU A 136 -13.87 8.28 19.82
C LEU A 136 -12.87 8.78 18.76
N CYS A 137 -13.27 8.85 17.49
CA CYS A 137 -12.46 9.39 16.39
C CYS A 137 -11.95 10.80 16.71
N ARG A 138 -12.82 11.68 17.23
CA ARG A 138 -12.47 13.04 17.66
C ARG A 138 -11.52 13.09 18.86
N ALA A 139 -11.69 12.20 19.84
CA ALA A 139 -10.75 12.11 20.95
C ALA A 139 -9.35 11.65 20.48
N TRP A 140 -9.30 10.63 19.62
CA TRP A 140 -8.06 10.04 19.10
C TRP A 140 -7.33 10.92 18.06
N VAL A 141 -8.04 11.81 17.34
CA VAL A 141 -7.41 12.78 16.41
C VAL A 141 -6.86 14.03 17.10
N GLU A 142 -7.37 14.38 18.29
CA GLU A 142 -7.07 15.66 18.95
C GLU A 142 -5.56 15.92 19.18
N PRO A 143 -4.73 14.93 19.61
CA PRO A 143 -3.29 15.17 19.78
C PRO A 143 -2.55 15.36 18.45
N LEU A 144 -3.08 14.85 17.32
CA LEU A 144 -2.43 14.96 16.02
C LEU A 144 -2.38 16.41 15.51
N TYR A 145 -3.29 17.29 15.95
CA TYR A 145 -3.20 18.73 15.66
C TYR A 145 -1.94 19.39 16.25
N ALA A 146 -1.32 18.82 17.29
CA ALA A 146 -0.04 19.32 17.80
C ALA A 146 1.15 18.90 16.93
N MET A 147 1.00 17.84 16.12
CA MET A 147 2.05 17.32 15.25
C MET A 147 2.15 18.07 13.91
N ASP A 148 1.15 18.88 13.54
CA ASP A 148 1.04 19.52 12.21
C ASP A 148 2.15 20.54 11.88
N LYS A 149 2.97 20.91 12.87
CA LYS A 149 4.10 21.85 12.71
C LYS A 149 5.46 21.17 12.68
N ARG A 150 5.53 19.84 12.85
CA ARG A 150 6.81 19.12 12.95
C ARG A 150 7.62 19.16 11.66
N THR A 151 8.83 19.68 11.76
CA THR A 151 9.79 19.81 10.65
C THR A 151 10.99 18.88 10.79
N ASP A 152 10.97 17.95 11.75
CA ASP A 152 12.05 17.00 12.09
C ASP A 152 11.92 15.63 11.41
N THR A 153 10.75 15.33 10.83
CA THR A 153 10.49 14.08 10.10
C THR A 153 9.76 14.32 8.79
N HIS A 154 9.89 13.37 7.85
CA HIS A 154 9.05 13.29 6.67
C HIS A 154 7.73 12.51 6.88
N ASP A 155 7.60 11.76 7.97
CA ASP A 155 6.47 10.87 8.26
C ASP A 155 5.17 11.62 8.60
N ILE A 156 5.15 12.95 8.47
CA ILE A 156 4.00 13.78 8.81
C ILE A 156 2.78 13.48 7.92
N GLY A 157 2.97 12.89 6.73
CA GLY A 157 1.89 12.31 5.94
C GLY A 157 1.21 11.13 6.64
N PHE A 158 1.99 10.16 7.13
CA PHE A 158 1.49 9.03 7.93
C PHE A 158 0.88 9.45 9.28
N ILE A 159 1.37 10.54 9.89
CA ILE A 159 0.81 11.07 11.14
C ILE A 159 -0.55 11.74 10.90
N ILE A 160 -0.69 12.53 9.82
CA ILE A 160 -1.83 13.43 9.64
C ILE A 160 -2.92 12.86 8.72
N MET A 161 -2.55 12.33 7.55
CA MET A 161 -3.51 11.97 6.50
C MET A 161 -4.51 10.88 6.91
N PRO A 162 -4.12 9.77 7.59
CA PRO A 162 -5.04 8.65 7.84
C PRO A 162 -6.33 8.99 8.56
N ALA A 163 -6.34 10.05 9.39
CA ALA A 163 -7.49 10.49 10.17
C ALA A 163 -8.02 11.86 9.73
N LEU A 164 -7.16 12.87 9.58
CA LEU A 164 -7.64 14.24 9.34
C LEU A 164 -8.22 14.42 7.93
N GLN A 165 -7.75 13.66 6.94
CA GLN A 165 -8.37 13.66 5.60
C GLN A 165 -9.80 13.14 5.67
N ALA A 166 -10.02 12.00 6.34
CA ALA A 166 -11.35 11.40 6.47
C ALA A 166 -12.31 12.30 7.27
N ASP A 167 -11.83 12.95 8.33
CA ASP A 167 -12.61 13.91 9.12
C ASP A 167 -13.07 15.13 8.30
N TRP A 168 -12.18 15.66 7.45
CA TRP A 168 -12.54 16.71 6.50
C TRP A 168 -13.51 16.22 5.41
N GLU A 169 -13.25 15.07 4.79
CA GLU A 169 -14.07 14.55 3.69
C GLU A 169 -15.46 14.01 4.10
N LEU A 170 -15.65 13.65 5.37
CA LEU A 170 -16.93 13.16 5.89
C LEU A 170 -17.77 14.29 6.52
N PHE A 171 -17.13 15.27 7.17
CA PHE A 171 -17.83 16.24 8.02
C PHE A 171 -17.47 17.70 7.76
N GLY A 172 -16.59 18.00 6.80
CA GLY A 172 -16.19 19.37 6.48
C GLY A 172 -15.45 20.08 7.62
N ASN A 173 -14.79 19.35 8.52
CA ASN A 173 -14.07 19.96 9.65
C ASN A 173 -12.88 20.80 9.16
N ARG A 174 -13.07 22.12 9.13
CA ARG A 174 -12.06 23.05 8.63
C ARG A 174 -10.74 23.01 9.41
N ARG A 175 -10.78 22.71 10.72
CA ARG A 175 -9.55 22.55 11.54
C ARG A 175 -8.67 21.43 11.00
N SER A 176 -9.27 20.35 10.50
CA SER A 176 -8.57 19.22 9.89
C SER A 176 -7.93 19.60 8.56
N LEU A 177 -8.64 20.32 7.68
CA LEU A 177 -8.05 20.82 6.44
C LEU A 177 -6.91 21.83 6.70
N ASP A 178 -7.09 22.76 7.63
CA ASP A 178 -6.05 23.74 7.96
C ASP A 178 -4.82 23.07 8.63
N SER A 179 -5.01 21.93 9.30
CA SER A 179 -3.94 21.08 9.84
C SER A 179 -3.17 20.36 8.73
N ILE A 180 -3.87 19.72 7.80
CA ILE A 180 -3.29 19.14 6.57
C ILE A 180 -2.47 20.20 5.82
N ALA A 181 -2.98 21.43 5.71
CA ALA A 181 -2.28 22.55 5.09
C ALA A 181 -1.00 22.98 5.83
N ARG A 182 -0.98 22.96 7.17
CA ARG A 182 0.24 23.22 7.96
C ARG A 182 1.24 22.08 7.81
N ALA A 183 0.77 20.85 7.95
CA ALA A 183 1.58 19.64 7.81
C ALA A 183 2.28 19.56 6.45
N ALA A 184 1.60 19.89 5.36
CA ALA A 184 2.18 19.93 4.02
C ALA A 184 3.30 20.98 3.91
N ARG A 185 3.12 22.18 4.48
CA ARG A 185 4.18 23.21 4.50
C ARG A 185 5.36 22.82 5.42
N SER A 186 5.09 22.13 6.53
CA SER A 186 6.14 21.58 7.39
C SER A 186 6.94 20.45 6.71
N LEU A 187 6.29 19.58 5.94
CA LEU A 187 6.96 18.58 5.09
C LEU A 187 7.80 19.26 3.99
N ALA A 188 7.23 20.24 3.30
CA ALA A 188 7.89 21.01 2.26
C ALA A 188 9.12 21.79 2.76
N SER A 189 9.13 22.22 4.04
CA SER A 189 10.30 22.87 4.66
C SER A 189 11.55 21.96 4.75
N ARG A 190 11.37 20.64 4.60
CA ARG A 190 12.46 19.65 4.53
C ARG A 190 12.94 19.38 3.09
N TYR A 191 12.40 20.08 2.09
CA TYR A 191 12.84 19.99 0.70
C TYR A 191 14.20 20.66 0.49
N VAL A 192 15.09 19.98 -0.23
CA VAL A 192 16.45 20.42 -0.56
C VAL A 192 16.52 20.58 -2.09
N PRO A 193 16.46 21.81 -2.64
CA PRO A 193 16.29 22.04 -4.08
C PRO A 193 17.39 21.42 -4.97
N SER A 194 18.64 21.48 -4.53
CA SER A 194 19.82 20.85 -5.15
C SER A 194 19.71 19.33 -5.26
N ALA A 195 19.10 18.69 -4.28
CA ALA A 195 18.86 17.24 -4.27
C ALA A 195 17.51 16.85 -4.89
N ARG A 196 16.66 17.82 -5.23
CA ARG A 196 15.28 17.62 -5.70
C ARG A 196 14.52 16.59 -4.85
N ALA A 197 14.64 16.70 -3.53
CA ALA A 197 14.09 15.71 -2.60
C ALA A 197 13.76 16.32 -1.25
N ILE A 198 12.96 15.61 -0.47
CA ILE A 198 12.58 15.89 0.91
C ILE A 198 13.45 15.03 1.82
N ARG A 199 14.05 15.64 2.85
CA ARG A 199 14.88 14.93 3.84
C ARG A 199 13.98 14.04 4.71
N SER A 200 14.29 12.76 4.77
CA SER A 200 13.56 11.81 5.64
C SER A 200 13.94 11.97 7.09
N TRP A 201 15.21 11.69 7.42
CA TRP A 201 15.75 11.80 8.78
C TRP A 201 16.88 12.82 8.85
N ASP A 202 17.02 13.45 10.01
CA ASP A 202 18.09 14.38 10.32
C ASP A 202 19.43 13.66 10.55
N LEU A 203 19.38 12.45 11.11
CA LEU A 203 20.54 11.59 11.36
C LEU A 203 20.15 10.11 11.24
N LEU A 204 21.13 9.24 11.02
CA LEU A 204 21.00 7.79 11.06
C LEU A 204 22.15 7.21 11.88
N LYS A 205 21.86 6.62 13.05
CA LYS A 205 22.85 6.00 13.94
C LYS A 205 22.47 4.58 14.36
N LYS A 206 23.07 3.60 13.70
CA LYS A 206 22.95 2.15 13.91
C LYS A 206 24.32 1.61 14.40
N LYS A 207 24.47 0.29 14.58
CA LYS A 207 25.78 -0.29 14.97
C LYS A 207 26.84 -0.17 13.86
N ASP A 208 26.38 -0.25 12.61
CA ASP A 208 27.14 -0.34 11.37
C ASP A 208 27.16 0.96 10.55
N ILE A 209 26.28 1.93 10.87
CA ILE A 209 26.08 3.16 10.10
C ILE A 209 26.00 4.36 11.04
N GLU A 210 26.79 5.40 10.76
CA GLU A 210 26.71 6.69 11.42
C GLU A 210 26.71 7.83 10.40
N ILE A 211 25.57 8.54 10.31
CA ILE A 211 25.37 9.74 9.49
C ILE A 211 24.79 10.81 10.42
N LEU A 212 25.62 11.78 10.83
CA LEU A 212 25.25 12.83 11.80
C LEU A 212 25.32 14.26 11.22
N ASP A 213 26.00 14.45 10.09
CA ASP A 213 26.25 15.77 9.49
C ASP A 213 25.27 16.04 8.33
N GLN A 214 24.25 16.85 8.59
CA GLN A 214 23.25 17.26 7.60
C GLN A 214 23.80 18.15 6.47
N ALA A 215 24.92 18.85 6.68
CA ALA A 215 25.52 19.75 5.68
C ALA A 215 26.33 18.98 4.62
N ARG A 216 26.66 17.71 4.89
CA ARG A 216 27.30 16.79 3.94
C ARG A 216 26.43 15.60 3.54
N ASN A 217 25.34 15.31 4.24
CA ASN A 217 24.51 14.14 4.01
C ASN A 217 23.03 14.48 4.04
N MET A 218 22.28 13.89 3.13
CA MET A 218 20.84 13.94 3.08
C MET A 218 20.30 12.52 3.00
N ILE A 219 19.63 12.09 4.07
CA ILE A 219 19.02 10.77 4.16
C ILE A 219 17.63 10.86 3.53
N VAL A 220 17.38 9.99 2.56
CA VAL A 220 16.08 9.78 1.93
C VAL A 220 15.77 8.28 1.97
N ILE A 221 14.51 7.91 2.16
CA ILE A 221 14.05 6.52 2.28
C ILE A 221 12.78 6.26 1.46
N ILE A 222 12.56 5.01 1.06
CA ILE A 222 11.51 4.64 0.10
C ILE A 222 10.07 4.87 0.57
N ASP A 223 9.81 4.78 1.88
CA ASP A 223 8.51 5.10 2.50
C ASP A 223 8.07 6.56 2.30
N SER A 224 9.03 7.47 2.09
CA SER A 224 8.74 8.88 1.81
C SER A 224 7.91 9.11 0.54
N VAL A 225 7.87 8.16 -0.40
CA VAL A 225 6.98 8.24 -1.58
C VAL A 225 5.49 8.15 -1.20
N CYS A 226 5.15 7.48 -0.10
CA CYS A 226 3.77 7.43 0.43
C CYS A 226 3.37 8.73 1.15
N ASN A 227 4.34 9.47 1.70
CA ASN A 227 4.09 10.76 2.37
C ASN A 227 3.83 11.92 1.38
N LEU A 228 4.08 11.72 0.08
CA LEU A 228 3.83 12.73 -0.96
C LEU A 228 2.36 13.06 -1.17
N ASP A 229 1.45 12.14 -0.84
CA ASP A 229 0.01 12.32 -0.99
C ASP A 229 -0.49 13.57 -0.22
N LEU A 230 0.11 13.85 0.95
CA LEU A 230 -0.11 15.07 1.73
C LEU A 230 0.17 16.35 0.93
N LEU A 231 1.27 16.38 0.17
CA LEU A 231 1.66 17.55 -0.62
C LEU A 231 0.75 17.75 -1.83
N TYR A 232 0.38 16.67 -2.53
CA TYR A 232 -0.56 16.73 -3.65
C TYR A 232 -1.96 17.17 -3.19
N TYR A 233 -2.45 16.59 -2.10
CA TYR A 233 -3.75 16.93 -1.51
C TYR A 233 -3.82 18.39 -1.06
N ALA A 234 -2.80 18.85 -0.32
CA ALA A 234 -2.72 20.25 0.10
C ALA A 234 -2.55 21.20 -1.09
N SER A 235 -1.75 20.85 -2.11
CA SER A 235 -1.60 21.64 -3.33
C SER A 235 -2.95 21.89 -4.01
N HIS A 236 -3.77 20.84 -4.14
CA HIS A 236 -5.11 20.93 -4.72
C HIS A 236 -6.05 21.83 -3.90
N HIS A 237 -6.11 21.65 -2.57
CA HIS A 237 -7.02 22.41 -1.72
C HIS A 237 -6.58 23.86 -1.44
N LEU A 238 -5.27 24.15 -1.49
CA LEU A 238 -4.72 25.49 -1.22
C LEU A 238 -4.43 26.30 -2.49
N GLN A 239 -4.44 25.67 -3.66
CA GLN A 239 -3.94 26.25 -4.91
C GLN A 239 -2.46 26.67 -4.80
N GLU A 240 -1.65 25.86 -4.10
CA GLU A 240 -0.20 26.04 -3.94
C GLU A 240 0.57 25.03 -4.82
N PRO A 241 0.79 25.30 -6.13
CA PRO A 241 1.37 24.32 -7.06
C PRO A 241 2.79 23.88 -6.68
N ALA A 242 3.56 24.75 -6.02
CA ALA A 242 4.90 24.46 -5.52
C ALA A 242 4.95 23.20 -4.61
N LEU A 243 3.88 22.90 -3.85
CA LEU A 243 3.79 21.69 -3.04
C LEU A 243 3.78 20.43 -3.91
N ALA A 244 2.98 20.42 -4.98
CA ALA A 244 2.94 19.31 -5.95
C ALA A 244 4.25 19.22 -6.75
N GLU A 245 4.85 20.35 -7.15
CA GLU A 245 6.13 20.37 -7.85
C GLU A 245 7.27 19.76 -7.02
N MET A 246 7.35 20.10 -5.72
CA MET A 246 8.32 19.50 -4.79
C MET A 246 8.06 17.99 -4.60
N ALA A 247 6.81 17.57 -4.53
CA ALA A 247 6.43 16.17 -4.44
C ALA A 247 6.82 15.37 -5.69
N THR A 248 6.54 15.91 -6.89
CA THR A 248 6.91 15.27 -8.16
C THR A 248 8.43 15.20 -8.31
N ALA A 249 9.15 16.28 -8.01
CA ALA A 249 10.60 16.30 -8.02
C ALA A 249 11.21 15.24 -7.07
N HIS A 250 10.63 15.06 -5.88
CA HIS A 250 11.04 14.01 -4.94
C HIS A 250 10.84 12.61 -5.52
N ALA A 251 9.65 12.31 -6.06
CA ALA A 251 9.37 11.03 -6.70
C ALA A 251 10.34 10.73 -7.87
N GLU A 252 10.66 11.73 -8.70
CA GLU A 252 11.67 11.59 -9.76
C GLU A 252 13.07 11.27 -9.23
N THR A 253 13.43 11.84 -8.08
CA THR A 253 14.70 11.52 -7.40
C THR A 253 14.70 10.09 -6.86
N LEU A 254 13.58 9.60 -6.31
CA LEU A 254 13.44 8.22 -5.84
C LEU A 254 13.53 7.20 -6.99
N LEU A 255 13.02 7.51 -8.19
CA LEU A 255 13.15 6.65 -9.38
C LEU A 255 14.62 6.32 -9.70
N LYS A 256 15.52 7.29 -9.49
CA LYS A 256 16.96 7.17 -9.77
C LYS A 256 17.75 6.64 -8.58
N SER A 257 17.39 7.07 -7.38
CA SER A 257 18.17 6.80 -6.16
C SER A 257 17.81 5.47 -5.50
N HIS A 258 16.54 5.05 -5.50
CA HIS A 258 16.08 3.88 -4.74
C HIS A 258 15.82 2.64 -5.59
N LEU A 259 15.38 2.81 -6.84
CA LEU A 259 15.05 1.68 -7.71
C LEU A 259 16.32 1.04 -8.29
N ARG A 260 16.36 -0.29 -8.24
CA ARG A 260 17.37 -1.14 -8.87
C ARG A 260 16.68 -1.92 -10.00
N PRO A 261 17.13 -1.78 -11.27
CA PRO A 261 16.61 -2.58 -12.37
C PRO A 261 16.87 -4.07 -12.15
N GLU A 262 15.81 -4.86 -12.18
CA GLU A 262 15.87 -6.32 -12.04
C GLU A 262 15.70 -7.00 -13.41
N LYS A 263 16.19 -8.23 -13.54
CA LYS A 263 15.95 -9.00 -14.78
C LYS A 263 14.47 -9.38 -14.84
N THR A 264 13.77 -8.95 -15.88
CA THR A 264 12.44 -9.45 -16.22
C THR A 264 12.53 -10.95 -16.49
N SER A 265 11.94 -11.77 -15.61
CA SER A 265 11.82 -13.20 -15.84
C SER A 265 10.50 -13.49 -16.56
N ALA A 266 10.42 -14.61 -17.29
CA ALA A 266 9.12 -15.11 -17.72
C ALA A 266 8.27 -15.38 -16.47
N SER A 267 7.06 -14.83 -16.42
CA SER A 267 6.13 -15.12 -15.31
C SER A 267 5.95 -16.64 -15.22
N HIS A 268 5.89 -17.18 -14.01
CA HIS A 268 5.79 -18.63 -13.82
C HIS A 268 4.35 -19.12 -14.03
N GLY A 269 3.89 -19.05 -15.29
CA GLY A 269 2.61 -19.59 -15.74
C GLY A 269 1.49 -18.58 -16.01
N SER A 270 1.77 -17.28 -16.12
CA SER A 270 0.73 -16.28 -16.45
C SER A 270 0.97 -15.59 -17.79
N ASN A 271 0.07 -15.85 -18.75
CA ASN A 271 0.11 -15.25 -20.10
C ASN A 271 -0.13 -13.73 -20.09
N VAL A 272 -0.51 -13.15 -18.95
CA VAL A 272 -0.63 -11.70 -18.73
C VAL A 272 0.38 -11.30 -17.67
N CYS A 273 1.28 -10.38 -18.01
CA CYS A 273 2.31 -9.83 -17.13
C CYS A 273 2.75 -8.46 -17.67
N TYR A 274 3.14 -7.53 -16.80
CA TYR A 274 3.74 -6.27 -17.21
C TYR A 274 5.16 -6.50 -17.78
N THR A 275 5.31 -6.15 -19.05
CA THR A 275 6.51 -6.39 -19.87
C THR A 275 7.58 -5.32 -19.78
N GLY A 276 7.32 -4.23 -19.03
CA GLY A 276 8.30 -3.18 -18.79
C GLY A 276 9.36 -3.57 -17.76
N GLN A 277 10.26 -2.65 -17.46
CA GLN A 277 11.34 -2.86 -16.50
C GLN A 277 10.81 -3.20 -15.09
N TRP A 278 11.25 -4.31 -14.52
CA TRP A 278 10.97 -4.68 -13.12
C TRP A 278 11.98 -4.03 -12.18
N TYR A 279 11.59 -3.80 -10.93
CA TYR A 279 12.46 -3.11 -9.96
C TYR A 279 12.43 -3.76 -8.58
N SER A 280 13.60 -3.82 -7.93
CA SER A 280 13.71 -3.93 -6.48
C SER A 280 14.06 -2.57 -5.86
N THR A 281 13.82 -2.38 -4.57
CA THR A 281 14.15 -1.14 -3.85
C THR A 281 15.31 -1.34 -2.88
N CYS A 282 16.31 -0.45 -2.87
CA CYS A 282 17.04 -0.22 -1.62
C CYS A 282 16.16 0.60 -0.66
N HIS A 283 16.33 0.39 0.65
CA HIS A 283 15.56 1.15 1.64
C HIS A 283 16.02 2.62 1.69
N VAL A 284 17.33 2.88 1.81
CA VAL A 284 17.89 4.21 2.12
C VAL A 284 18.84 4.68 1.02
N ALA A 285 18.70 5.94 0.61
CA ALA A 285 19.71 6.68 -0.15
C ALA A 285 20.35 7.78 0.70
N ASN A 286 21.68 7.90 0.66
CA ASN A 286 22.40 9.08 1.14
C ASN A 286 22.80 9.94 -0.08
N ILE A 287 22.31 11.17 -0.13
CA ILE A 287 22.51 12.13 -1.22
C ILE A 287 23.37 13.31 -0.74
N ASP A 288 24.17 13.90 -1.62
CA ASP A 288 24.85 15.17 -1.34
C ASP A 288 23.86 16.34 -1.35
N PRO A 289 23.66 17.05 -0.23
CA PRO A 289 22.71 18.16 -0.18
C PRO A 289 23.16 19.39 -0.98
N LYS A 290 24.39 19.45 -1.51
CA LYS A 290 24.88 20.57 -2.33
C LYS A 290 24.79 20.27 -3.82
N SER A 291 25.14 19.06 -4.24
CA SER A 291 25.17 18.68 -5.67
C SER A 291 24.01 17.77 -6.13
N GLY A 292 23.23 17.21 -5.20
CA GLY A 292 22.20 16.21 -5.51
C GLY A 292 22.75 14.84 -5.93
N ALA A 293 24.07 14.63 -5.86
CA ALA A 293 24.68 13.37 -6.23
C ALA A 293 24.38 12.26 -5.21
N LEU A 294 23.94 11.09 -5.69
CA LEU A 294 23.82 9.89 -4.86
C LEU A 294 25.21 9.44 -4.37
N LYS A 295 25.39 9.33 -3.05
CA LYS A 295 26.63 8.85 -2.43
C LYS A 295 26.61 7.35 -2.22
N ARG A 296 25.56 6.84 -1.57
CA ARG A 296 25.43 5.44 -1.15
C ARG A 296 23.97 5.01 -1.13
N ARG A 297 23.72 3.74 -1.45
CA ARG A 297 22.49 3.01 -1.13
C ARG A 297 22.77 2.15 0.12
N LEU A 298 21.82 2.08 1.04
CA LEU A 298 21.96 1.46 2.36
C LEU A 298 20.63 0.81 2.78
N THR A 299 20.63 0.12 3.93
CA THR A 299 19.41 -0.30 4.63
C THR A 299 19.44 0.06 6.11
N ALA A 300 18.30 0.49 6.65
CA ALA A 300 18.10 0.68 8.08
C ALA A 300 17.35 -0.50 8.74
N GLN A 301 16.48 -1.19 7.98
CA GLN A 301 15.56 -2.22 8.49
C GLN A 301 15.56 -3.54 7.70
N GLY A 302 16.03 -3.56 6.46
CA GLY A 302 16.15 -4.79 5.63
C GLY A 302 17.36 -5.64 6.02
N TYR A 303 17.53 -6.79 5.38
CA TYR A 303 18.62 -7.74 5.66
C TYR A 303 20.01 -7.17 5.35
N SER A 304 20.24 -6.69 4.12
CA SER A 304 21.50 -6.07 3.67
C SER A 304 21.25 -4.79 2.86
N HIS A 305 22.29 -4.12 2.37
CA HIS A 305 22.10 -2.93 1.50
C HIS A 305 21.61 -3.32 0.09
N GLU A 306 21.94 -4.54 -0.32
CA GLU A 306 21.62 -5.17 -1.59
C GLU A 306 20.27 -5.92 -1.54
N SER A 307 19.77 -6.26 -0.35
CA SER A 307 18.52 -6.99 -0.16
C SER A 307 17.26 -6.19 -0.51
N SER A 308 16.15 -6.89 -0.64
CA SER A 308 14.83 -6.39 -0.99
C SER A 308 13.87 -6.55 0.19
N TRP A 309 13.95 -5.59 1.11
CA TRP A 309 13.06 -5.49 2.26
C TRP A 309 11.61 -5.36 1.82
N ALA A 310 10.76 -6.32 2.21
CA ALA A 310 9.45 -6.50 1.58
C ALA A 310 8.51 -5.30 1.78
N ARG A 311 8.56 -4.65 2.95
CA ARG A 311 7.76 -3.43 3.18
C ARG A 311 8.29 -2.21 2.44
N GLY A 312 9.60 -2.11 2.20
CA GLY A 312 10.17 -1.06 1.35
C GLY A 312 9.70 -1.20 -0.09
N GLN A 313 9.68 -2.44 -0.60
CA GLN A 313 9.10 -2.76 -1.91
C GLN A 313 7.60 -2.39 -1.94
N ALA A 314 6.84 -2.76 -0.91
CA ALA A 314 5.42 -2.45 -0.80
C ALA A 314 5.11 -0.94 -0.76
N TRP A 315 5.92 -0.14 -0.04
CA TRP A 315 5.83 1.32 -0.06
C TRP A 315 6.11 1.91 -1.44
N GLY A 316 7.09 1.35 -2.17
CA GLY A 316 7.31 1.71 -3.57
C GLY A 316 6.06 1.48 -4.42
N ILE A 317 5.45 0.29 -4.35
CA ILE A 317 4.24 -0.05 -5.11
C ILE A 317 3.12 0.96 -4.80
N LEU A 318 2.80 1.15 -3.52
CA LEU A 318 1.71 2.02 -3.07
C LEU A 318 1.96 3.49 -3.42
N GLY A 319 3.10 4.05 -3.02
CA GLY A 319 3.36 5.48 -3.16
C GLY A 319 3.60 5.91 -4.61
N TYR A 320 4.18 5.07 -5.48
CA TYR A 320 4.21 5.39 -6.91
C TYR A 320 2.83 5.27 -7.58
N ALA A 321 1.96 4.36 -7.14
CA ALA A 321 0.58 4.31 -7.62
C ALA A 321 -0.20 5.57 -7.18
N GLN A 322 -0.06 6.01 -5.92
CA GLN A 322 -0.61 7.29 -5.45
C GLN A 322 -0.04 8.49 -6.24
N THR A 323 1.28 8.52 -6.45
CA THR A 323 1.96 9.59 -7.22
C THR A 323 1.44 9.65 -8.66
N TYR A 324 1.27 8.50 -9.34
CA TYR A 324 0.61 8.45 -10.63
C TYR A 324 -0.83 8.98 -10.55
N MET A 325 -1.61 8.59 -9.54
CA MET A 325 -3.00 9.04 -9.42
C MET A 325 -3.12 10.56 -9.29
N SER A 326 -2.17 11.22 -8.64
CA SER A 326 -2.13 12.68 -8.48
C SER A 326 -1.51 13.44 -9.67
N THR A 327 -0.54 12.86 -10.38
CA THR A 327 0.22 13.55 -11.45
C THR A 327 -0.20 13.16 -12.87
N LYS A 328 -0.77 11.97 -13.04
CA LYS A 328 -0.95 11.25 -14.32
C LYS A 328 0.33 10.99 -15.11
N ASP A 329 1.50 11.14 -14.50
CA ASP A 329 2.78 10.87 -15.16
C ASP A 329 3.06 9.37 -15.23
N GLN A 330 3.07 8.86 -16.47
CA GLN A 330 3.20 7.44 -16.77
C GLN A 330 4.46 6.79 -16.18
N ARG A 331 5.55 7.55 -15.96
CA ARG A 331 6.80 7.03 -15.36
C ARG A 331 6.56 6.44 -13.98
N PHE A 332 5.63 6.99 -13.20
CA PHE A 332 5.28 6.48 -11.88
C PHE A 332 4.37 5.26 -11.94
N LEU A 333 3.48 5.18 -12.95
CA LEU A 333 2.68 3.99 -13.20
C LEU A 333 3.57 2.80 -13.58
N GLU A 334 4.49 3.02 -14.53
CA GLU A 334 5.46 2.03 -14.99
C GLU A 334 6.38 1.53 -13.86
N ALA A 335 6.85 2.44 -13.00
CA ALA A 335 7.62 2.08 -11.82
C ALA A 335 6.80 1.22 -10.84
N SER A 336 5.56 1.61 -10.52
CA SER A 336 4.70 0.84 -9.62
C SER A 336 4.34 -0.55 -10.20
N CYS A 337 4.06 -0.66 -11.51
CA CYS A 337 3.85 -1.93 -12.18
C CYS A 337 5.11 -2.84 -12.11
N GLY A 338 6.30 -2.30 -12.38
CA GLY A 338 7.56 -3.03 -12.32
C GLY A 338 7.96 -3.46 -10.90
N LEU A 339 7.61 -2.67 -9.89
CA LEU A 339 7.75 -3.02 -8.48
C LEU A 339 6.76 -4.12 -8.07
N ALA A 340 5.54 -4.07 -8.59
CA ALA A 340 4.48 -5.03 -8.29
C ALA A 340 4.77 -6.40 -8.89
N GLU A 341 5.21 -6.49 -10.15
CA GLU A 341 5.61 -7.79 -10.74
C GLU A 341 6.81 -8.40 -10.00
N TYR A 342 7.81 -7.60 -9.65
CA TYR A 342 8.93 -8.11 -8.86
C TYR A 342 8.46 -8.68 -7.50
N PHE A 343 7.57 -7.97 -6.80
CA PHE A 343 7.01 -8.43 -5.54
C PHE A 343 6.23 -9.75 -5.69
N LEU A 344 5.42 -9.89 -6.75
CA LEU A 344 4.70 -11.14 -7.06
C LEU A 344 5.67 -12.28 -7.39
N TYR A 345 6.66 -12.03 -8.23
CA TYR A 345 7.73 -12.97 -8.54
C TYR A 345 8.44 -13.45 -7.26
N ARG A 346 8.82 -12.55 -6.33
CA ARG A 346 9.47 -12.93 -5.06
C ARG A 346 8.57 -13.75 -4.14
N LEU A 347 7.24 -13.63 -4.21
CA LEU A 347 6.29 -14.49 -3.49
C LEU A 347 6.18 -15.87 -4.16
N GLU A 348 5.94 -15.88 -5.46
CA GLU A 348 5.82 -17.09 -6.28
C GLU A 348 7.08 -17.97 -6.16
N THR A 349 8.28 -17.37 -6.25
CA THR A 349 9.56 -18.06 -6.12
C THR A 349 10.15 -18.07 -4.70
N ALA A 350 9.36 -17.77 -3.65
CA ALA A 350 9.85 -17.91 -2.28
C ALA A 350 10.24 -19.38 -1.98
N PRO A 351 11.13 -19.65 -1.00
CA PRO A 351 11.64 -20.99 -0.71
C PRO A 351 10.54 -22.06 -0.54
N THR A 352 10.85 -23.33 -0.83
CA THR A 352 9.88 -24.42 -0.76
C THR A 352 9.34 -24.70 0.64
N CYS A 353 10.07 -24.29 1.69
CA CYS A 353 9.58 -24.31 3.08
C CYS A 353 8.44 -23.32 3.38
N VAL A 354 8.17 -22.36 2.49
CA VAL A 354 7.00 -21.47 2.55
C VAL A 354 5.74 -22.23 2.09
N ILE A 355 5.30 -23.20 2.91
CA ILE A 355 4.18 -24.10 2.60
C ILE A 355 2.82 -23.39 2.78
N HIS A 356 2.68 -22.59 3.85
CA HIS A 356 1.45 -21.84 4.16
C HIS A 356 1.65 -20.34 3.98
N GLY A 357 0.56 -19.63 3.63
CA GLY A 357 0.58 -18.19 3.38
C GLY A 357 1.58 -17.81 2.29
N ARG A 358 1.50 -18.43 1.11
CA ARG A 358 2.45 -18.24 -0.01
C ARG A 358 2.52 -16.76 -0.42
N TYR A 359 1.40 -16.06 -0.39
CA TYR A 359 1.32 -14.63 -0.72
C TYR A 359 1.44 -13.70 0.50
N VAL A 360 1.86 -14.21 1.66
CA VAL A 360 2.30 -13.39 2.80
C VAL A 360 3.83 -13.22 2.72
N PRO A 361 4.36 -12.00 2.52
CA PRO A 361 5.80 -11.81 2.29
C PRO A 361 6.68 -12.36 3.41
N LEU A 362 7.87 -12.85 3.05
CA LEU A 362 9.01 -12.83 3.97
C LEU A 362 9.29 -11.39 4.39
N TRP A 363 9.82 -11.15 5.58
CA TRP A 363 10.11 -9.78 6.05
C TRP A 363 11.10 -9.02 5.15
N ASP A 364 12.03 -9.75 4.55
CA ASP A 364 12.94 -9.35 3.49
C ASP A 364 13.08 -10.56 2.57
N PHE A 365 12.99 -10.34 1.25
CA PHE A 365 12.95 -11.46 0.32
C PHE A 365 14.31 -12.16 0.14
N ASP A 366 15.42 -11.50 0.48
CA ASP A 366 16.79 -12.02 0.35
C ASP A 366 17.38 -12.49 1.68
N ALA A 367 16.63 -12.38 2.79
CA ALA A 367 17.03 -12.95 4.06
C ALA A 367 17.03 -14.49 4.02
N PRO A 368 18.02 -15.17 4.61
CA PRO A 368 18.02 -16.63 4.70
C PRO A 368 16.87 -17.11 5.60
N VAL A 369 16.35 -18.29 5.28
CA VAL A 369 15.35 -19.00 6.09
C VAL A 369 16.05 -20.12 6.85
N ASP A 370 16.75 -19.74 7.93
CA ASP A 370 17.59 -20.65 8.72
C ASP A 370 16.76 -21.70 9.49
N ASP A 371 15.55 -21.33 9.92
CA ASP A 371 14.59 -22.20 10.61
C ASP A 371 13.27 -22.27 9.83
N PRO A 372 13.00 -23.37 9.10
CA PRO A 372 11.72 -23.64 8.44
C PRO A 372 10.50 -23.66 9.37
N GLY A 373 10.69 -23.86 10.68
CA GLY A 373 9.62 -23.81 11.68
C GLY A 373 9.26 -22.39 12.14
N ASN A 374 10.14 -21.40 11.92
CA ASN A 374 9.98 -20.02 12.37
C ASN A 374 10.30 -19.02 11.23
N ILE A 375 9.61 -19.17 10.10
CA ILE A 375 9.77 -18.31 8.94
C ILE A 375 9.22 -16.91 9.24
N ILE A 376 10.10 -15.93 9.42
CA ILE A 376 9.71 -14.55 9.74
C ILE A 376 9.05 -13.89 8.53
N ARG A 377 7.77 -13.51 8.69
CA ARG A 377 6.96 -12.85 7.67
C ARG A 377 6.79 -11.35 7.93
N ASP A 378 6.20 -10.65 6.97
CA ASP A 378 5.61 -9.34 7.20
C ASP A 378 4.23 -9.22 6.54
N SER A 379 3.18 -9.53 7.29
CA SER A 379 1.78 -9.35 6.88
C SER A 379 1.46 -7.90 6.48
N SER A 380 2.12 -6.91 7.09
CA SER A 380 1.90 -5.50 6.77
C SER A 380 2.36 -5.17 5.34
N ALA A 381 3.51 -5.70 4.89
CA ALA A 381 3.99 -5.54 3.52
C ALA A 381 2.99 -6.10 2.49
N GLY A 382 2.34 -7.22 2.79
CA GLY A 382 1.32 -7.83 1.92
C GLY A 382 0.14 -6.88 1.69
N VAL A 383 -0.50 -6.41 2.76
CA VAL A 383 -1.68 -5.53 2.65
C VAL A 383 -1.34 -4.15 2.07
N ILE A 384 -0.14 -3.61 2.32
CA ILE A 384 0.34 -2.37 1.71
C ILE A 384 0.46 -2.55 0.18
N ALA A 385 1.14 -3.62 -0.26
CA ALA A 385 1.30 -3.91 -1.69
C ALA A 385 -0.05 -4.13 -2.38
N ALA A 386 -0.98 -4.84 -1.72
CA ALA A 386 -2.33 -5.07 -2.24
C ALA A 386 -3.14 -3.77 -2.41
N ASN A 387 -3.01 -2.79 -1.48
CA ASN A 387 -3.62 -1.47 -1.65
C ASN A 387 -3.06 -0.72 -2.89
N GLY A 388 -1.75 -0.80 -3.11
CA GLY A 388 -1.10 -0.25 -4.30
C GLY A 388 -1.54 -0.95 -5.59
N MET A 389 -1.69 -2.27 -5.58
CA MET A 389 -2.17 -3.06 -6.72
C MET A 389 -3.65 -2.79 -7.08
N LEU A 390 -4.50 -2.41 -6.11
CA LEU A 390 -5.85 -1.91 -6.43
C LEU A 390 -5.81 -0.54 -7.14
N LEU A 391 -4.93 0.38 -6.72
CA LEU A 391 -4.71 1.65 -7.42
C LEU A 391 -4.16 1.44 -8.83
N LEU A 392 -3.21 0.50 -9.01
CA LEU A 392 -2.73 0.06 -10.32
C LEU A 392 -3.87 -0.46 -11.18
N SER A 393 -4.74 -1.33 -10.64
CA SER A 393 -5.90 -1.85 -11.37
C SER A 393 -6.82 -0.72 -11.87
N GLN A 394 -7.11 0.27 -11.03
CA GLN A 394 -7.94 1.42 -11.41
C GLN A 394 -7.27 2.28 -12.49
N ALA A 395 -5.98 2.56 -12.33
CA ALA A 395 -5.17 3.32 -13.28
C ALA A 395 -5.12 2.66 -14.67
N LEU A 396 -4.81 1.36 -14.70
CA LEU A 396 -4.63 0.58 -15.92
C LEU A 396 -5.95 0.34 -16.65
N ALA A 397 -7.06 0.16 -15.94
CA ALA A 397 -8.39 0.11 -16.53
C ALA A 397 -8.73 1.43 -17.23
N GLY A 398 -8.40 2.58 -16.63
CA GLY A 398 -8.54 3.90 -17.25
C GLY A 398 -7.67 4.11 -18.49
N PHE A 399 -6.56 3.36 -18.64
CA PHE A 399 -5.71 3.33 -19.84
C PHE A 399 -6.10 2.25 -20.86
N GLY A 400 -7.20 1.51 -20.66
CA GLY A 400 -7.60 0.41 -21.54
C GLY A 400 -6.79 -0.88 -21.40
N GLN A 401 -5.86 -0.96 -20.43
CA GLN A 401 -5.05 -2.15 -20.16
C GLN A 401 -5.81 -3.17 -19.27
N GLY A 402 -7.02 -3.56 -19.69
CA GLY A 402 -7.98 -4.32 -18.88
C GLY A 402 -7.49 -5.68 -18.37
N LEU A 403 -6.63 -6.36 -19.15
CA LEU A 403 -5.99 -7.63 -18.74
C LEU A 403 -5.01 -7.40 -17.59
N LEU A 404 -4.12 -6.41 -17.71
CA LEU A 404 -3.13 -6.10 -16.67
C LEU A 404 -3.77 -5.51 -15.42
N ALA A 405 -4.82 -4.71 -15.58
CA ALA A 405 -5.68 -4.25 -14.49
C ALA A 405 -6.29 -5.45 -13.72
N SER A 406 -6.83 -6.43 -14.45
CA SER A 406 -7.42 -7.64 -13.86
C SER A 406 -6.37 -8.52 -13.17
N ARG A 407 -5.14 -8.62 -13.71
CA ARG A 407 -4.00 -9.29 -13.06
C ARG A 407 -3.71 -8.67 -11.70
N PHE A 408 -3.45 -7.36 -11.62
CA PHE A 408 -3.11 -6.72 -10.34
C PHE A 408 -4.27 -6.73 -9.34
N ARG A 409 -5.53 -6.61 -9.79
CA ARG A 409 -6.70 -6.81 -8.93
C ARG A 409 -6.77 -8.24 -8.36
N GLY A 410 -6.58 -9.25 -9.21
CA GLY A 410 -6.59 -10.66 -8.79
C GLY A 410 -5.46 -10.95 -7.80
N ALA A 411 -4.25 -10.47 -8.09
CA ALA A 411 -3.09 -10.59 -7.21
C ALA A 411 -3.32 -9.91 -5.85
N ALA A 412 -3.89 -8.70 -5.83
CA ALA A 412 -4.24 -7.99 -4.61
C ALA A 412 -5.24 -8.79 -3.74
N MET A 413 -6.27 -9.37 -4.36
CA MET A 413 -7.24 -10.23 -3.66
C MET A 413 -6.61 -11.52 -3.14
N VAL A 414 -5.70 -12.15 -3.90
CA VAL A 414 -4.96 -13.34 -3.46
C VAL A 414 -4.05 -13.03 -2.26
N ILE A 415 -3.30 -11.92 -2.30
CA ILE A 415 -2.45 -11.48 -1.19
C ILE A 415 -3.28 -11.26 0.07
N VAL A 416 -4.42 -10.56 -0.02
CA VAL A 416 -5.25 -10.27 1.16
C VAL A 416 -5.97 -11.53 1.67
N ARG A 417 -6.46 -12.41 0.80
CA ARG A 417 -7.04 -13.71 1.19
C ARG A 417 -6.02 -14.59 1.93
N ASP A 418 -4.82 -14.76 1.39
CA ASP A 418 -3.74 -15.52 2.03
C ASP A 418 -3.30 -14.85 3.34
N THR A 419 -3.27 -13.51 3.40
CA THR A 419 -2.97 -12.76 4.63
C THR A 419 -4.04 -12.96 5.70
N LEU A 420 -5.33 -12.96 5.35
CA LEU A 420 -6.42 -13.27 6.27
C LEU A 420 -6.31 -14.72 6.77
N SER A 421 -6.09 -15.68 5.87
CA SER A 421 -5.97 -17.10 6.22
C SER A 421 -4.75 -17.42 7.09
N PHE A 422 -3.65 -16.67 6.99
CA PHE A 422 -2.40 -16.93 7.70
C PHE A 422 -2.22 -16.05 8.93
N ALA A 423 -2.67 -14.79 8.88
CA ALA A 423 -2.31 -13.74 9.83
C ALA A 423 -3.49 -13.07 10.54
N LEU A 424 -4.75 -13.34 10.19
CA LEU A 424 -5.87 -12.83 10.99
C LEU A 424 -5.78 -13.40 12.41
N ALA A 425 -5.78 -12.53 13.42
CA ALA A 425 -5.69 -12.95 14.81
C ALA A 425 -6.93 -13.78 15.22
N PRO A 426 -6.75 -15.05 15.65
CA PRO A 426 -7.87 -15.92 16.01
C PRO A 426 -8.60 -15.51 17.30
N GLU A 427 -7.95 -14.71 18.16
CA GLU A 427 -8.55 -14.10 19.34
C GLU A 427 -9.56 -13.04 18.89
N LYS A 428 -10.85 -13.37 18.91
CA LYS A 428 -11.92 -12.48 18.42
C LYS A 428 -12.49 -11.58 19.50
N ALA A 429 -13.02 -10.45 19.06
CA ALA A 429 -13.87 -9.57 19.85
C ALA A 429 -15.28 -9.50 19.24
N LYS A 430 -16.27 -9.15 20.06
CA LYS A 430 -17.65 -8.85 19.63
C LYS A 430 -18.12 -7.55 20.29
N LEU A 431 -19.01 -6.84 19.62
CA LEU A 431 -19.70 -5.66 20.13
C LEU A 431 -20.75 -6.09 21.16
N THR A 432 -20.94 -5.28 22.19
CA THR A 432 -21.97 -5.51 23.22
C THR A 432 -22.64 -4.22 23.63
N TRP A 433 -23.87 -4.32 24.13
CA TRP A 433 -24.54 -3.20 24.80
C TRP A 433 -24.17 -3.18 26.28
N ALA A 434 -23.44 -2.16 26.73
CA ALA A 434 -23.06 -2.06 28.13
C ALA A 434 -24.19 -1.46 29.00
N SER A 435 -24.23 -1.85 30.28
CA SER A 435 -25.24 -1.41 31.24
C SER A 435 -25.24 0.10 31.53
N ASN A 436 -24.19 0.82 31.11
CA ASN A 436 -24.08 2.27 31.18
C ASN A 436 -24.71 3.00 29.97
N GLY A 437 -25.33 2.28 29.02
CA GLY A 437 -26.00 2.84 27.85
C GLY A 437 -25.10 3.11 26.65
N TYR A 438 -23.83 2.68 26.68
CA TYR A 438 -22.87 2.82 25.58
C TYR A 438 -22.60 1.48 24.91
N ILE A 439 -22.18 1.53 23.66
CA ILE A 439 -21.68 0.36 22.92
C ILE A 439 -20.28 0.03 23.45
N SER A 440 -20.02 -1.22 23.72
CA SER A 440 -18.73 -1.74 24.19
C SER A 440 -18.26 -2.86 23.28
N ALA A 441 -17.10 -3.44 23.60
CA ALA A 441 -16.65 -4.68 22.99
C ALA A 441 -15.89 -5.54 23.98
N GLU A 442 -16.16 -6.85 23.97
CA GLU A 442 -15.55 -7.86 24.84
C GLU A 442 -14.84 -8.95 24.02
N ASP A 443 -13.95 -9.72 24.65
CA ASP A 443 -13.40 -10.93 24.03
C ASP A 443 -14.52 -11.95 23.79
N GLU A 444 -14.55 -12.59 22.62
CA GLU A 444 -15.53 -13.64 22.30
C GLU A 444 -15.31 -14.89 23.19
N ALA A 445 -14.06 -15.17 23.55
CA ALA A 445 -13.66 -16.17 24.52
C ALA A 445 -12.89 -15.51 25.68
N PRO A 446 -13.39 -15.56 26.94
CA PRO A 446 -12.75 -14.91 28.07
C PRO A 446 -11.27 -15.30 28.25
N GLY A 447 -10.39 -14.30 28.35
CA GLY A 447 -8.94 -14.50 28.50
C GLY A 447 -8.17 -14.74 27.19
N HIS A 448 -8.85 -14.92 26.05
CA HIS A 448 -8.22 -15.00 24.73
C HIS A 448 -8.28 -13.63 24.04
N LYS A 449 -7.34 -12.75 24.39
CA LYS A 449 -7.25 -11.38 23.87
C LYS A 449 -6.09 -11.20 22.89
N PHE A 450 -6.35 -10.53 21.76
CA PHE A 450 -5.33 -9.89 20.93
C PHE A 450 -5.94 -8.61 20.33
N GLU A 451 -5.39 -7.45 20.65
CA GLU A 451 -5.97 -6.14 20.28
C GLU A 451 -5.77 -5.78 18.81
N GLY A 452 -4.70 -6.27 18.18
CA GLY A 452 -4.45 -6.11 16.75
C GLY A 452 -5.38 -6.98 15.88
N ILE A 453 -5.52 -6.62 14.61
CA ILE A 453 -6.26 -7.42 13.64
C ILE A 453 -5.35 -8.48 13.02
N LEU A 454 -4.15 -8.08 12.57
CA LEU A 454 -3.16 -8.97 11.97
C LEU A 454 -2.04 -9.34 12.93
N LYS A 455 -1.54 -10.57 12.76
CA LYS A 455 -0.31 -11.13 13.35
C LYS A 455 0.82 -11.14 12.32
N TYR A 456 1.98 -11.69 12.68
CA TYR A 456 3.13 -11.92 11.79
C TYR A 456 3.60 -10.72 10.93
N GLY A 457 3.47 -9.50 11.44
CA GLY A 457 4.11 -8.30 10.90
C GLY A 457 5.53 -8.13 11.46
N THR A 458 6.42 -7.50 10.70
CA THR A 458 7.83 -7.33 11.12
C THR A 458 8.31 -5.89 10.94
N ALA A 459 8.34 -5.11 12.03
CA ALA A 459 8.75 -3.71 11.98
C ALA A 459 10.23 -3.52 11.65
N ASN A 460 11.15 -4.28 12.27
CA ASN A 460 12.59 -4.27 11.94
C ASN A 460 13.26 -5.55 12.41
N ASN A 461 13.86 -6.32 11.50
CA ASN A 461 14.53 -7.58 11.85
C ASN A 461 16.02 -7.61 11.48
N ASN A 462 16.61 -6.48 11.08
CA ASN A 462 18.04 -6.39 10.78
C ASN A 462 18.90 -6.71 12.02
N GLU A 463 19.93 -7.53 11.86
CA GLU A 463 20.87 -7.94 12.92
C GLU A 463 21.58 -6.78 13.65
N GLN A 464 21.87 -5.70 12.91
CA GLN A 464 22.52 -4.49 13.44
C GLN A 464 21.52 -3.50 14.08
N ALA A 465 20.22 -3.82 14.10
CA ALA A 465 19.23 -3.03 14.84
C ALA A 465 19.53 -3.03 16.35
N ARG A 466 19.13 -1.95 17.04
CA ARG A 466 19.25 -1.85 18.51
C ARG A 466 18.25 -2.75 19.24
N LYS A 467 17.05 -2.90 18.67
CA LYS A 467 16.02 -3.85 19.07
C LYS A 467 15.39 -4.40 17.78
N ARG A 468 15.22 -5.73 17.73
CA ARG A 468 14.49 -6.41 16.65
C ARG A 468 13.01 -6.50 17.06
N TYR A 469 12.14 -6.30 16.08
CA TYR A 469 10.69 -6.27 16.19
C TYR A 469 10.13 -7.07 15.01
N ALA A 470 9.93 -8.37 15.23
CA ALA A 470 9.48 -9.33 14.23
C ALA A 470 8.37 -10.22 14.83
N ASN A 471 7.46 -10.74 14.02
CA ASN A 471 6.30 -11.53 14.50
C ASN A 471 5.41 -10.75 15.50
N HIS A 472 5.03 -9.52 15.14
CA HIS A 472 4.15 -8.64 15.93
C HIS A 472 2.85 -8.33 15.17
N GLY A 473 1.79 -7.92 15.88
CA GLY A 473 0.72 -7.16 15.26
C GLY A 473 1.19 -5.72 15.07
N LEU A 474 0.83 -5.06 13.96
CA LEU A 474 1.34 -3.73 13.60
C LEU A 474 0.18 -2.82 13.20
N VAL A 475 0.06 -1.67 13.87
CA VAL A 475 -1.06 -0.73 13.68
C VAL A 475 -1.25 -0.27 12.24
N TYR A 476 -0.16 -0.12 11.47
CA TYR A 476 -0.24 0.21 10.04
C TYR A 476 -0.68 -0.97 9.18
N GLY A 477 -0.33 -2.21 9.52
CA GLY A 477 -0.86 -3.40 8.85
C GLY A 477 -2.38 -3.49 9.03
N ASP A 478 -2.86 -3.25 10.24
CA ASP A 478 -4.28 -3.17 10.57
C ASP A 478 -4.98 -2.05 9.78
N TYR A 479 -4.41 -0.84 9.74
CA TYR A 479 -4.91 0.28 8.93
C TYR A 479 -5.04 -0.08 7.44
N TYR A 480 -3.99 -0.61 6.82
CA TYR A 480 -4.03 -0.94 5.40
C TYR A 480 -4.97 -2.12 5.08
N LEU A 481 -5.20 -3.06 6.00
CA LEU A 481 -6.22 -4.09 5.83
C LEU A 481 -7.64 -3.48 5.82
N VAL A 482 -7.97 -2.62 6.78
CA VAL A 482 -9.30 -1.99 6.82
C VAL A 482 -9.48 -1.02 5.63
N GLN A 483 -8.42 -0.30 5.25
CA GLN A 483 -8.40 0.55 4.05
C GLN A 483 -8.64 -0.26 2.78
N PHE A 484 -8.07 -1.46 2.66
CA PHE A 484 -8.28 -2.35 1.51
C PHE A 484 -9.76 -2.67 1.31
N GLY A 485 -10.46 -3.06 2.39
CA GLY A 485 -11.92 -3.29 2.35
C GLY A 485 -12.69 -2.03 1.90
N ASN A 486 -12.28 -0.84 2.36
CA ASN A 486 -12.89 0.41 1.90
C ASN A 486 -12.58 0.76 0.43
N ARG A 487 -11.40 0.37 -0.09
CA ARG A 487 -11.09 0.53 -1.53
C ARG A 487 -11.96 -0.40 -2.39
N LEU A 488 -12.18 -1.65 -1.98
CA LEU A 488 -13.07 -2.56 -2.71
C LEU A 488 -14.50 -1.99 -2.85
N MET A 489 -15.08 -1.45 -1.76
CA MET A 489 -16.39 -0.80 -1.79
C MET A 489 -16.41 0.45 -2.69
N LYS A 490 -15.38 1.30 -2.62
CA LYS A 490 -15.22 2.47 -3.51
C LYS A 490 -15.08 2.09 -4.99
N MET A 491 -14.63 0.87 -5.28
CA MET A 491 -14.50 0.31 -6.63
C MET A 491 -15.75 -0.49 -7.06
N GLY A 492 -16.79 -0.60 -6.22
CA GLY A 492 -18.00 -1.38 -6.52
C GLY A 492 -17.76 -2.89 -6.61
N LEU A 493 -16.78 -3.42 -5.86
CA LEU A 493 -16.39 -4.84 -5.86
C LEU A 493 -16.99 -5.64 -4.69
N VAL A 494 -17.75 -4.99 -3.79
CA VAL A 494 -18.45 -5.54 -2.62
C VAL A 494 -19.77 -4.81 -2.44
#